data_AF-A0A4U8TVY6-F1
#
_entry.id   AF-A0A4U8TVY6-F1
#
_cell.length_a   1.000
_cell.length_b   1.000
_cell.length_c   1.000
_cell.angle_alpha   90.00
_cell.angle_beta   90.00
_cell.angle_gamma   90.00
#
_symmetry.space_group_name_H-M   'P 1'
#
loop_
_entity.id
_entity.type
_entity.pdbx_description
1 polymer ?
#
loop_
_entity_poly.entity_id
_entity_poly.type
_entity_poly.pdbx_seq_one_letter_code
_entity_poly.pdbx_strand_id
1 'polypeptide(L)' 'MDSYVSKNGEITSKDALIAEIESLLNTIPASSHTHLSFAVMNVLSCEDLESIRDSLLQKCDNVIARNADWLKGLSSD' A
#
# COMPACT_ATOMS: atom_id res chain seq x y z
N MET A 1 8.47 -3.48 22.20
CA MET A 1 7.50 -3.24 21.11
C MET A 1 7.46 -1.75 20.92
N ASP A 2 8.12 -1.26 19.89
CA ASP A 2 8.16 0.17 19.59
C ASP A 2 6.88 0.55 18.87
N SER A 3 5.96 1.15 19.62
CA SER A 3 4.71 1.69 19.06
C SER A 3 5.03 2.96 18.28
N TYR A 4 4.50 3.06 17.07
CA TYR A 4 4.59 4.24 16.22
C TYR A 4 3.22 4.89 16.11
N VAL A 5 3.16 6.22 16.24
CA VAL A 5 1.94 6.99 16.01
C VAL A 5 1.99 7.54 14.60
N SER A 6 1.11 7.05 13.74
CA SER A 6 0.92 7.48 12.37
C SER A 6 0.48 8.95 12.31
N LYS A 7 0.69 9.61 11.17
CA LYS A 7 0.27 11.01 10.95
C LYS A 7 -1.24 11.24 11.12
N ASN A 8 -2.06 10.19 11.02
CA ASN A 8 -3.50 10.23 11.22
C ASN A 8 -3.92 9.99 12.69
N GLY A 9 -2.96 9.80 13.60
CA GLY A 9 -3.20 9.49 15.02
C GLY A 9 -3.40 8.01 15.33
N GLU A 10 -3.25 7.11 14.35
CA GLU A 10 -3.32 5.66 14.56
C GLU A 10 -2.06 5.15 15.27
N ILE A 11 -2.25 4.31 16.29
CA ILE A 11 -1.15 3.63 16.97
C ILE A 11 -0.89 2.30 16.24
N THR A 12 0.25 2.22 15.58
CA THR A 12 0.69 1.02 14.85
C THR A 12 2.08 0.60 15.31
N SER A 13 2.62 -0.46 14.71
CA SER A 13 3.97 -0.98 14.98
C SER A 13 4.73 -1.05 13.67
N LYS A 14 6.06 -0.99 13.72
CA LYS A 14 6.89 -1.14 12.52
C LYS A 14 6.59 -2.45 11.79
N ASP A 15 6.53 -3.56 12.51
CA ASP A 15 6.22 -4.88 11.94
C ASP A 15 4.81 -4.92 11.30
N ALA A 16 3.84 -4.21 11.89
CA ALA A 16 2.49 -4.12 11.36
C ALA A 16 2.45 -3.33 10.04
N LEU A 17 3.17 -2.20 9.96
CA LEU A 17 3.33 -1.43 8.72
C LEU A 17 3.97 -2.27 7.62
N ILE A 18 5.00 -3.06 7.96
CA ILE A 18 5.67 -3.93 6.99
C ILE A 18 4.70 -5.00 6.46
N ALA A 19 3.97 -5.68 7.35
CA ALA A 19 2.99 -6.69 6.97
C ALA A 19 1.87 -6.10 6.07
N GLU A 20 1.44 -4.87 6.35
CA GLU A 20 0.44 -4.16 5.54
C GLU A 20 0.98 -3.84 4.14
N ILE A 21 2.21 -3.33 4.03
CA ILE A 21 2.87 -3.04 2.75
C ILE A 21 3.02 -4.32 1.90
N GLU A 22 3.42 -5.44 2.51
CA GLU A 22 3.52 -6.73 1.82
C GLU A 22 2.16 -7.19 1.29
N SER A 23 1.10 -7.05 2.09
CA SER A 23 -0.27 -7.37 1.68
C SER A 23 -0.74 -6.51 0.50
N LEU A 24 -0.49 -5.20 0.57
CA LEU A 24 -0.86 -4.25 -0.48
C LEU A 24 -0.14 -4.54 -1.80
N LEU A 25 1.17 -4.83 -1.75
CA LEU A 25 1.94 -5.18 -2.94
C LEU A 25 1.42 -6.45 -3.64
N ASN A 26 1.02 -7.46 -2.87
CA ASN A 26 0.47 -8.70 -3.42
C ASN A 26 -0.98 -8.57 -3.91
N THR A 27 -1.66 -7.49 -3.55
CA THR A 27 -3.02 -7.19 -4.03
C THR A 27 -3.01 -6.52 -5.40
N ILE A 28 -1.93 -5.83 -5.77
CA ILE A 28 -1.80 -5.20 -7.09
C ILE A 28 -1.60 -6.31 -8.14
N PRO A 29 -2.50 -6.45 -9.13
CA PRO A 29 -2.39 -7.48 -10.15
C PRO A 29 -1.15 -7.20 -11.02
N ALA A 30 -0.07 -7.92 -10.73
CA ALA A 30 1.18 -7.90 -11.47
C ALA A 30 1.44 -9.28 -12.09
N SER A 31 2.14 -9.33 -13.21
CA SER A 31 2.53 -10.59 -13.85
C SER A 31 3.45 -11.46 -12.98
N SER A 32 3.99 -10.89 -11.89
CA SER A 32 4.83 -11.54 -10.89
C SER A 32 4.60 -10.87 -9.53
N HIS A 33 4.56 -11.65 -8.45
CA HIS A 33 4.49 -11.10 -7.09
C HIS A 33 5.67 -10.15 -6.86
N THR A 34 5.37 -8.92 -6.46
CA THR A 34 6.41 -7.92 -6.17
C THR A 34 6.69 -7.98 -4.68
N HIS A 35 7.75 -8.66 -4.29
CA HIS A 35 8.16 -8.72 -2.89
C HIS A 35 9.20 -7.63 -2.62
N LEU A 36 8.81 -6.58 -1.88
CA LEU A 36 9.83 -5.79 -1.19
C LEU A 36 10.41 -6.68 -0.09
N SER A 37 11.73 -6.80 -0.01
CA SER A 37 12.35 -7.65 1.01
C SER A 37 12.11 -7.06 2.41
N PHE A 38 11.64 -7.87 3.35
CA PHE A 38 11.52 -7.51 4.77
C PHE A 38 12.80 -6.88 5.31
N ALA A 39 13.97 -7.39 4.91
CA ALA A 39 15.26 -6.84 5.32
C ALA A 39 15.48 -5.40 4.85
N VAL A 40 14.96 -5.03 3.67
CA VAL A 40 15.02 -3.66 3.15
C VAL A 40 14.04 -2.77 3.90
N MET A 41 12.80 -3.23 4.10
CA MET A 41 11.78 -2.48 4.84
C MET A 41 12.16 -2.24 6.30
N ASN A 42 12.85 -3.19 6.92
CA ASN A 42 13.27 -3.05 8.31
C ASN A 42 14.39 -2.02 8.52
N VAL A 43 15.12 -1.63 7.46
CA VAL A 43 16.12 -0.55 7.51
C VAL A 43 15.48 0.83 7.39
N LEU A 44 14.27 0.91 6.80
CA LEU A 44 13.54 2.16 6.63
C LEU A 44 12.96 2.67 7.96
N SER A 45 12.72 3.98 8.04
CA SER A 45 12.00 4.57 9.17
C SER A 45 10.50 4.25 9.08
N CYS A 46 9.77 4.39 10.19
CA CYS A 46 8.31 4.22 10.16
C CYS A 46 7.62 5.27 9.26
N GLU A 47 8.18 6.47 9.15
CA GLU A 47 7.68 7.52 8.25
C GLU A 47 7.85 7.13 6.77
N ASP A 48 8.99 6.54 6.41
CA ASP A 48 9.22 6.03 5.05
C ASP A 48 8.25 4.88 4.73
N LEU A 49 8.05 3.96 5.67
CA LEU A 49 7.10 2.85 5.53
C LEU A 49 5.66 3.37 5.38
N GLU A 50 5.28 4.37 6.18
CA GLU A 50 3.98 5.03 6.05
C GLU A 50 3.82 5.69 4.67
N SER A 51 4.85 6.37 4.15
CA SER A 51 4.82 6.96 2.81
C SER A 51 4.65 5.91 1.70
N ILE A 52 5.32 4.76 1.84
CA ILE A 52 5.18 3.62 0.92
C ILE A 52 3.76 3.06 0.98
N ARG A 53 3.22 2.82 2.19
CA ARG A 53 1.84 2.35 2.39
C ARG A 53 0.85 3.27 1.69
N ASP A 54 0.95 4.58 1.94
CA ASP A 54 0.02 5.55 1.36
C ASP A 54 0.12 5.60 -0.17
N SER A 55 1.33 5.51 -0.71
CA SER A 55 1.56 5.43 -2.16
C SER A 55 0.94 4.16 -2.78
N LEU A 56 1.00 3.03 -2.07
CA LEU A 56 0.39 1.78 -2.49
C LEU A 56 -1.14 1.84 -2.43
N LEU A 57 -1.70 2.37 -1.34
CA LEU A 57 -3.14 2.61 -1.21
C LEU A 57 -3.66 3.51 -2.32
N GLN A 58 -2.98 4.63 -2.60
CA GLN A 58 -3.34 5.53 -3.69
C GLN A 58 -3.30 4.80 -5.05
N LYS A 59 -2.35 3.89 -5.28
CA LYS A 59 -2.31 3.07 -6.51
C LYS A 59 -3.49 2.10 -6.57
N CYS A 60 -3.83 1.43 -5.47
CA CYS A 60 -4.99 0.54 -5.39
C CYS A 60 -6.29 1.30 -5.65
N ASP A 61 -6.49 2.47 -5.05
CA ASP A 61 -7.66 3.32 -5.26
C ASP A 61 -7.77 3.79 -6.70
N ASN A 62 -6.64 4.14 -7.34
CA ASN A 62 -6.63 4.47 -8.77
C ASN A 62 -6.99 3.28 -9.66
N VAL A 63 -6.61 2.05 -9.29
CA VAL A 63 -7.04 0.84 -10.02
C VAL A 63 -8.53 0.61 -9.83
N ILE A 64 -9.06 0.76 -8.63
CA ILE A 64 -10.50 0.62 -8.34
C ILE A 64 -11.29 1.69 -9.09
N ALA A 65 -10.87 2.96 -9.05
CA ALA A 65 -11.51 4.06 -9.78
C ALA A 65 -11.47 3.83 -11.29
N ARG A 66 -10.30 3.48 -11.85
CA ARG A 66 -10.17 3.17 -13.29
C ARG A 66 -11.04 2.00 -13.72
N ASN A 67 -11.11 0.95 -12.91
CA ASN A 67 -11.97 -0.20 -13.19
C ASN A 67 -13.45 0.14 -13.02
N ALA A 68 -13.80 0.99 -12.05
CA ALA A 68 -15.16 1.49 -11.87
C ALA A 68 -15.59 2.35 -13.05
N ASP A 69 -14.72 3.21 -13.59
CA ASP A 69 -14.99 4.02 -14.79
C ASP A 69 -15.14 3.14 -16.03
N TRP A 70 -14.33 2.09 -16.18
CA TRP A 70 -14.49 1.07 -17.23
C TRP A 70 -15.82 0.31 -17.10
N LEU A 71 -16.17 -0.13 -15.88
CA LEU A 71 -17.43 -0.85 -15.60
C LEU A 71 -18.66 0.04 -15.75
N LYS A 72 -18.57 1.33 -15.43
CA LYS A 72 -19.66 2.30 -15.57
C LYS A 72 -19.91 2.72 -17.01
N GLY A 73 -19.02 2.37 -17.94
CA GLY A 73 -19.27 2.46 -19.38
C GLY A 73 -19.65 3.87 -19.86
N LEU A 74 -18.64 4.69 -20.11
CA LEU A 74 -18.63 5.46 -21.36
C LEU A 74 -18.01 4.48 -22.39
N SER A 75 -18.67 3.71 -23.27
CA SER A 75 -20.01 3.77 -23.89
C SER A 75 -20.47 5.19 -24.19
N SER A 76 -19.60 5.95 -24.84
CA SER A 76 -20.03 7.06 -25.70
C SER A 76 -19.16 7.00 -26.94
N ASP A 77 -19.62 6.17 -27.89
CA ASP A 77 -19.57 6.51 -29.31
C ASP A 77 -20.92 7.18 -29.64
#